data_AF-A0A6P2CXP0-F1
#
_entry.id   AF-A0A6P2CXP0-F1
#
_cell.length_a   1.000
_cell.length_b   1.000
_cell.length_c   1.000
_cell.angle_alpha   90.00
_cell.angle_beta   90.00
_cell.angle_gamma   90.00
#
_symmetry.space_group_name_H-M   'P 1'
#
loop_
_entity.id
_entity.type
_entity.pdbx_description
1 polymer ?
#
loop_
_entity_poly.entity_id
_entity_poly.type
_entity_poly.pdbx_seq_one_letter_code
_entity_poly.pdbx_strand_id
1 'polypeptide(L)'
;MLVTYYRHATGYYAHQEGTLNRIRTALEAVDEMFADLPVSGFRGPHLKRLREHLVANRKCKKTGAPLSRTYVNHLVSAVQMCWRWALSEDLVPADVAGSLLAVERLRRGGAS
;
A
#
# COMPACT_ATOMS: atom_id res chain seq x y z
N MET A 1 13.15 4.31 2.82
CA MET A 1 12.00 4.93 2.11
C MET A 1 10.70 4.80 2.90
N LEU A 2 10.20 3.59 3.22
CA LEU A 2 8.92 3.42 3.92
C LEU A 2 8.86 4.15 5.28
N VAL A 3 9.92 4.04 6.09
CA VAL A 3 10.05 4.75 7.38
C VAL A 3 10.03 6.27 7.18
N THR A 4 10.73 6.77 6.16
CA THR A 4 10.77 8.21 5.82
C THR A 4 9.39 8.72 5.43
N TYR A 5 8.68 7.97 4.57
CA TYR A 5 7.31 8.30 4.20
C TYR A 5 6.38 8.29 5.43
N TYR A 6 6.51 7.30 6.30
CA TYR A 6 5.67 7.25 7.51
C TYR A 6 5.89 8.47 8.40
N ARG A 7 7.15 8.92 8.58
CA ARG A 7 7.44 10.16 9.31
C ARG A 7 6.79 11.38 8.65
N HIS A 8 6.90 11.52 7.33
CA HIS A 8 6.22 12.57 6.58
C HIS A 8 4.68 12.52 6.80
N ALA A 9 4.09 11.33 6.64
CA ALA A 9 2.68 11.10 6.83
C ALA A 9 2.21 11.43 8.25
N THR A 10 2.99 11.12 9.28
CA THR A 10 2.65 11.46 10.67
C THR A 10 2.56 12.96 10.92
N GLY A 11 3.40 13.77 10.27
CA GLY A 11 3.28 15.23 10.33
C GLY A 11 2.04 15.75 9.58
N TYR A 12 1.79 15.21 8.39
CA TYR A 12 0.72 15.70 7.50
C TYR A 12 -0.69 15.25 7.95
N TYR A 13 -0.83 14.00 8.40
CA TYR A 13 -2.10 13.39 8.79
C TYR A 13 -2.25 13.25 10.31
N ALA A 14 -1.56 14.06 11.11
CA ALA A 14 -1.54 13.97 12.58
C ALA A 14 -2.96 13.92 13.19
N HIS A 15 -3.91 14.67 12.62
CA HIS A 15 -5.30 14.74 13.09
C HIS A 15 -6.21 13.64 12.50
N GLN A 16 -5.67 12.73 11.69
CA GLN A 16 -6.41 11.67 10.99
C GLN A 16 -5.87 10.29 11.36
N GLU A 17 -6.09 9.89 12.61
CA GLU A 17 -5.59 8.62 13.16
C GLU A 17 -5.96 7.41 12.28
N GLY A 18 -7.19 7.37 11.77
CA GLY A 18 -7.64 6.31 10.87
C GLY A 18 -6.84 6.23 9.56
N THR A 19 -6.39 7.37 9.05
CA THR A 19 -5.53 7.45 7.85
C THR A 19 -4.12 6.96 8.18
N LEU A 20 -3.55 7.40 9.30
CA LEU A 20 -2.22 6.95 9.74
C LEU A 20 -2.18 5.44 9.99
N ASN A 21 -3.22 4.88 10.62
CA ASN A 21 -3.30 3.44 10.87
C ASN A 21 -3.39 2.64 9.56
N ARG A 22 -4.13 3.13 8.56
CA ARG A 22 -4.18 2.51 7.24
C ARG A 22 -2.83 2.56 6.52
N ILE A 23 -2.16 3.72 6.56
CA ILE A 23 -0.82 3.86 5.99
C ILE A 23 0.13 2.88 6.66
N ARG A 24 0.20 2.88 8.00
CA ARG A 24 1.03 1.96 8.77
C ARG A 24 0.77 0.50 8.38
N THR A 25 -0.50 0.08 8.39
CA THR A 25 -0.91 -1.29 8.02
C THR A 25 -0.48 -1.65 6.60
N ALA A 26 -0.58 -0.72 5.66
CA ALA A 26 -0.16 -0.94 4.28
C ALA A 26 1.36 -1.08 4.16
N LEU A 27 2.13 -0.23 4.85
CA LEU A 27 3.59 -0.28 4.85
C LEU A 27 4.12 -1.55 5.53
N GLU A 28 3.54 -1.96 6.65
CA GLU A 28 3.86 -3.23 7.33
C GLU A 28 3.66 -4.42 6.40
N ALA A 29 2.60 -4.43 5.59
CA ALA A 29 2.36 -5.51 4.64
C ALA A 29 3.35 -5.51 3.46
N VAL A 30 3.83 -4.34 3.02
CA VAL A 30 4.90 -4.24 2.02
C VAL A 30 6.21 -4.79 2.59
N ASP A 31 6.56 -4.35 3.81
CA ASP A 31 7.79 -4.76 4.50
C ASP A 31 7.81 -6.29 4.71
N GLU A 32 6.73 -6.87 5.22
CA GLU A 32 6.62 -8.32 5.46
C GLU A 32 6.80 -9.17 4.19
N MET A 33 6.27 -8.72 3.05
CA MET A 33 6.31 -9.50 1.81
C MET A 33 7.53 -9.25 0.94
N PHE A 34 8.17 -8.08 1.07
CA PHE A 34 9.15 -7.58 0.12
C PHE A 34 10.34 -6.87 0.80
N ALA A 35 10.68 -7.21 2.05
CA ALA A 35 11.79 -6.62 2.80
C ALA A 35 13.11 -6.60 2.02
N ASP A 36 13.42 -7.69 1.31
CA ASP A 36 14.67 -7.85 0.54
C ASP A 36 14.61 -7.22 -0.86
N LEU A 37 13.45 -6.72 -1.29
CA LEU A 37 13.29 -6.12 -2.62
C LEU A 37 13.72 -4.65 -2.58
N PRO A 38 14.69 -4.23 -3.40
CA PRO A 38 15.02 -2.81 -3.53
C PRO A 38 13.80 -1.99 -3.92
N VAL A 39 13.69 -0.77 -3.41
CA VAL A 39 12.54 0.10 -3.67
C VAL A 39 12.33 0.38 -5.17
N SER A 40 13.41 0.48 -5.95
CA SER A 40 13.39 0.62 -7.40
C SER A 40 12.93 -0.66 -8.14
N GLY A 41 12.96 -1.81 -7.48
CA GLY A 41 12.46 -3.09 -7.99
C GLY A 41 10.99 -3.34 -7.68
N PHE A 42 10.42 -2.65 -6.68
CA PHE A 42 9.01 -2.75 -6.34
C PHE A 42 8.15 -2.08 -7.42
N ARG A 43 7.30 -2.85 -8.10
CA ARG A 43 6.57 -2.45 -9.33
C ARG A 43 5.11 -2.93 -9.29
N GLY A 44 4.32 -2.57 -10.29
CA GLY A 44 2.91 -2.94 -10.39
C GLY A 44 2.58 -4.43 -10.11
N PRO A 45 3.35 -5.41 -10.63
CA PRO A 45 3.12 -6.82 -10.30
C PRO A 45 3.26 -7.16 -8.80
N HIS A 46 4.19 -6.51 -8.10
CA HIS A 46 4.37 -6.68 -6.66
C HIS A 46 3.19 -6.13 -5.88
N LEU A 47 2.66 -4.97 -6.29
CA LEU A 47 1.45 -4.40 -5.70
C LEU A 47 0.20 -5.27 -5.95
N LYS A 48 0.10 -5.92 -7.11
CA LYS A 48 -0.96 -6.92 -7.38
C LYS A 48 -0.85 -8.13 -6.44
N ARG A 49 0.36 -8.67 -6.26
CA ARG A 49 0.62 -9.78 -5.31
C ARG A 49 0.32 -9.39 -3.86
N LEU A 50 0.71 -8.19 -3.45
CA LEU A 50 0.37 -7.64 -2.13
C LEU A 50 -1.15 -7.62 -1.93
N ARG A 51 -1.89 -7.09 -2.92
CA ARG A 51 -3.35 -7.02 -2.89
C ARG A 51 -3.99 -8.40 -2.78
N GLU A 52 -3.50 -9.38 -3.54
CA GLU A 52 -3.95 -10.78 -3.46
C GLU A 52 -3.69 -11.38 -2.07
N HIS A 53 -2.50 -11.15 -1.51
CA HIS A 53 -2.18 -11.59 -0.15
C HIS A 53 -3.09 -10.95 0.91
N LEU A 54 -3.38 -9.64 0.80
CA LEU A 54 -4.29 -8.94 1.72
C LEU A 54 -5.72 -9.52 1.67
N VAL A 55 -6.20 -9.94 0.49
CA VAL A 55 -7.52 -10.58 0.34
C VAL A 55 -7.52 -11.99 0.92
N ALA A 56 -6.47 -12.77 0.67
CA ALA A 56 -6.44 -14.19 1.02
C ALA A 56 -6.11 -14.43 2.51
N ASN A 57 -5.18 -13.65 3.08
CA ASN A 57 -4.51 -14.04 4.33
C ASN A 57 -4.77 -13.09 5.50
N ARG A 58 -5.17 -11.83 5.24
CA ARG A 58 -5.33 -10.84 6.31
C ARG A 58 -6.76 -10.81 6.86
N LYS A 59 -6.84 -10.60 8.17
CA LYS A 59 -8.08 -10.48 8.94
C LYS A 59 -8.13 -9.16 9.67
N CYS A 60 -9.35 -8.64 9.87
CA CYS A 60 -9.59 -7.48 10.70
C CYS A 60 -9.18 -7.78 12.15
N LYS A 61 -8.29 -6.98 12.73
CA LYS A 61 -7.82 -7.16 14.12
C LYS A 61 -8.97 -7.13 15.15
N LYS A 62 -10.04 -6.37 14.86
CA LYS A 62 -11.18 -6.21 15.78
C LYS A 62 -12.18 -7.38 15.73
N THR A 63 -12.42 -7.93 14.55
CA THR A 63 -13.50 -8.93 14.34
C THR A 63 -13.00 -10.32 13.97
N GLY A 64 -11.72 -10.48 13.63
CA GLY A 64 -11.16 -11.73 13.11
C GLY A 64 -11.66 -12.12 11.71
N ALA A 65 -12.57 -11.35 11.13
CA ALA A 65 -13.11 -11.61 9.80
C ALA A 65 -12.09 -11.25 8.70
N PRO A 66 -12.15 -11.88 7.51
CA PRO A 66 -11.36 -11.46 6.35
C PRO A 66 -11.53 -9.96 6.04
N LEU A 67 -10.48 -9.31 5.53
CA LEU A 67 -10.56 -7.90 5.15
C LEU A 67 -11.57 -7.69 4.01
N SER A 68 -12.35 -6.60 4.10
CA SER A 68 -13.25 -6.22 3.01
C SER A 68 -12.46 -5.72 1.80
N ARG A 69 -12.96 -5.98 0.58
CA ARG A 69 -12.35 -5.48 -0.67
C ARG A 69 -12.16 -3.96 -0.66
N THR A 70 -13.11 -3.23 -0.09
CA THR A 70 -13.02 -1.77 0.09
C THR A 70 -11.81 -1.40 0.94
N TYR A 71 -11.61 -2.09 2.07
CA TYR A 71 -10.47 -1.82 2.93
C TYR A 71 -9.15 -2.21 2.27
N VAL A 72 -9.10 -3.35 1.56
CA VAL A 72 -7.93 -3.72 0.74
C VAL A 72 -7.61 -2.63 -0.29
N ASN A 73 -8.61 -2.10 -0.99
CA ASN A 73 -8.41 -1.00 -1.93
C ASN A 73 -7.87 0.27 -1.26
N HIS A 74 -8.25 0.56 -0.01
CA HIS A 74 -7.66 1.66 0.76
C HIS A 74 -6.18 1.41 1.08
N LEU A 75 -5.82 0.19 1.47
CA LEU A 75 -4.42 -0.18 1.73
C LEU A 75 -3.57 -0.08 0.46
N VAL A 76 -4.07 -0.61 -0.66
CA VAL A 76 -3.40 -0.49 -1.98
C VAL A 76 -3.22 0.97 -2.38
N SER A 77 -4.25 1.80 -2.17
CA SER A 77 -4.15 3.24 -2.45
C SER A 77 -3.10 3.92 -1.55
N ALA A 78 -2.95 3.51 -0.29
CA ALA A 78 -1.91 4.04 0.60
C ALA A 78 -0.49 3.71 0.11
N VAL A 79 -0.26 2.49 -0.41
CA VAL A 79 1.02 2.14 -1.04
C VAL A 79 1.28 2.99 -2.28
N GLN A 80 0.26 3.18 -3.13
CA GLN A 80 0.36 4.06 -4.30
C GLN A 80 0.70 5.50 -3.94
N MET A 81 0.12 6.04 -2.86
CA MET A 81 0.45 7.38 -2.34
C MET A 81 1.88 7.46 -1.83
N CYS A 82 2.37 6.42 -1.14
CA CYS A 82 3.78 6.34 -0.71
C CYS A 82 4.74 6.46 -1.89
N TRP A 83 4.50 5.73 -2.99
CA TRP A 83 5.36 5.80 -4.18
C TRP A 83 5.20 7.09 -4.98
N ARG A 84 4.00 7.69 -4.97
CA ARG A 84 3.80 9.02 -5.55
C ARG A 84 4.60 10.08 -4.80
N TRP A 85 4.57 10.03 -3.46
CA TRP A 85 5.40 10.91 -2.64
C TRP A 85 6.89 10.63 -2.86
N ALA A 86 7.31 9.37 -2.91
CA ALA A 86 8.70 9.03 -3.18
C ALA A 86 9.17 9.57 -4.55
N LEU A 87 8.29 9.57 -5.56
CA LEU A 87 8.57 10.19 -6.85
C LEU A 87 8.73 11.72 -6.74
N SER A 88 7.89 12.40 -5.96
CA SER A 88 8.00 13.86 -5.78
C SER A 88 9.26 14.29 -5.03
N GLU A 89 9.84 13.39 -4.23
CA GLU A 89 11.09 13.59 -3.50
C GLU A 89 12.32 13.04 -4.26
N ASP A 90 12.16 12.63 -5.53
CA ASP A 90 13.20 12.04 -6.38
C ASP A 90 13.87 10.78 -5.77
N LEU A 91 13.14 10.04 -4.93
CA LEU A 91 13.62 8.82 -4.26
C LEU A 91 13.43 7.56 -5.12
N VAL A 92 12.61 7.64 -6.16
CA VAL A 92 12.34 6.53 -7.08
C VAL A 92 12.19 7.02 -8.52
N PRO A 93 12.59 6.21 -9.51
CA PRO A 93 12.35 6.50 -10.91
C PRO A 93 10.85 6.64 -11.27
N ALA A 94 10.57 7.48 -12.27
CA ALA A 94 9.20 7.72 -12.75
C ALA A 94 8.50 6.47 -13.28
N ASP A 95 9.23 5.57 -13.97
CA ASP A 95 8.68 4.32 -14.50
C ASP A 95 8.27 3.35 -13.38
N VAL A 96 9.02 3.33 -12.28
CA VAL A 96 8.70 2.54 -11.08
C VAL A 96 7.39 3.03 -10.48
N ALA A 97 7.28 4.32 -10.15
CA ALA A 97 6.06 4.89 -9.59
C ALA A 97 4.87 4.77 -10.55
N GLY A 98 5.07 5.06 -11.84
CA GLY A 98 4.04 4.91 -12.87
C GLY A 98 3.49 3.49 -12.96
N SER A 99 4.35 2.47 -12.85
CA SER A 99 3.93 1.06 -12.84
C SER A 99 2.99 0.73 -11.67
N LEU A 100 3.22 1.29 -10.48
CA LEU A 100 2.31 1.09 -9.33
C LEU A 100 1.00 1.84 -9.50
N LEU A 101 1.06 3.08 -9.97
CA LEU A 101 -0.12 3.94 -10.13
C LEU A 101 -1.08 3.40 -11.20
N ALA A 102 -0.58 2.63 -12.16
CA ALA A 102 -1.39 1.92 -13.16
C ALA A 102 -2.16 0.71 -12.60
N VAL A 103 -1.91 0.27 -11.35
CA VAL A 103 -2.64 -0.85 -10.76
C VAL A 103 -4.05 -0.41 -10.40
N GLU A 104 -5.04 -0.99 -11.10
CA GLU A 104 -6.46 -0.72 -10.87
C GLU A 104 -6.95 -1.24 -9.51
N ARG A 105 -8.03 -0.64 -9.01
CA ARG A 105 -8.73 -1.09 -7.80
C ARG A 105 -9.50 -2.38 -8.05
N LEU A 106 -9.70 -3.19 -7.02
CA LEU A 106 -10.63 -4.33 -7.09
C LEU A 106 -12.04 -3.81 -7.38
N ARG A 107 -12.66 -4.30 -8.46
CA ARG A 107 -14.04 -3.96 -8.84
C ARG A 107 -15.05 -4.64 -7.92
N ARG A 108 -16.16 -3.95 -7.66
CA ARG A 108 -17.32 -4.51 -6.95
C ARG A 108 -18.18 -5.26 -7.97
N GLY A 109 -18.24 -6.59 -7.84
CA GLY A 109 -18.93 -7.46 -8.79
C GLY A 109 -17.99 -7.94 -9.90
N GLY A 110 -17.85 -9.26 -9.99
CA GLY A 110 -16.87 -9.96 -10.80
C GLY A 110 -16.54 -11.26 -10.09
N ALA A 111 -17.43 -12.24 -10.26
CA ALA A 111 -17.08 -13.63 -10.02
C ALA A 111 -15.92 -13.97 -10.97
N SER A 112 -14.94 -14.68 -10.45
CA SER A 112 -14.08 -15.56 -11.21
C SER A 112 -14.03 -16.84 -10.42
#